data_AF-F3FTF2-F1
#
_entry.id   AF-F3FTF2-F1
#
_cell.length_a   1.000
_cell.length_b   1.000
_cell.length_c   1.000
_cell.angle_alpha   90.00
_cell.angle_beta   90.00
_cell.angle_gamma   90.00
#
_symmetry.space_group_name_H-M   'P 1'
#
loop_
_entity.id
_entity.type
_entity.pdbx_description
1 polymer ?
#
loop_
_entity_poly.entity_id
_entity_poly.type
_entity_poly.pdbx_seq_one_letter_code
_entity_poly.pdbx_strand_id
1 'polypeptide(L)'
;MIKFRLASLLSLLTLQACTSMAESEEPKQRFEDYRQQTLGLIRNQRNFQTADHQAELDWNAPRQWTPSGTPKGGVLLVHGLGDSAWSFHDVAQTLAAQGYLVRTVLLPGHGTKPEDMLDVRLEQWQQVV
;
A
#
# COMPACT_ATOMS: atom_id res chain seq x y z
N MET A 1 36.44 53.04 34.75
CA MET A 1 35.91 51.91 35.54
C MET A 1 34.45 52.17 35.83
N ILE A 2 33.52 51.42 35.23
CA ILE A 2 32.16 51.06 35.70
C ILE A 2 31.65 49.98 34.73
N LYS A 3 30.85 49.06 35.27
CA LYS A 3 30.66 47.66 34.89
C LYS A 3 29.27 47.41 34.26
N PHE A 4 29.22 46.51 33.26
CA PHE A 4 28.08 45.66 32.82
C PHE A 4 26.83 46.41 32.29
N ARG A 5 26.18 45.98 31.19
CA ARG A 5 25.33 44.78 31.14
C ARG A 5 25.23 44.19 29.74
N LEU A 6 25.51 42.89 29.67
CA LEU A 6 25.10 41.97 28.62
C LEU A 6 23.57 41.85 28.69
N ALA A 7 22.85 42.30 27.67
CA ALA A 7 21.41 42.06 27.56
C ALA A 7 20.98 41.95 26.10
N SER A 8 20.76 40.69 25.71
CA SER A 8 19.61 40.25 24.92
C SER A 8 19.37 40.93 23.57
N LEU A 9 20.00 40.41 22.53
CA LEU A 9 19.52 40.51 21.14
C LEU A 9 19.64 39.12 20.49
N LEU A 10 18.87 38.17 21.03
CA LEU A 10 18.73 36.83 20.45
C LEU A 10 17.25 36.44 20.43
N SER A 11 16.43 37.21 19.73
CA SER A 11 14.99 36.93 19.67
C SER A 11 14.32 37.65 18.51
N LEU A 12 14.62 37.25 17.27
CA LEU A 12 13.77 37.49 16.09
C LEU A 12 14.20 36.58 14.93
N LEU A 13 14.06 35.26 15.11
CA LEU A 13 14.26 34.25 14.07
C LEU A 13 13.26 33.09 14.26
N THR A 14 12.00 33.43 14.53
CA THR A 14 10.92 32.44 14.58
C THR A 14 9.81 32.89 13.63
N LEU A 15 9.22 31.91 12.93
CA LEU A 15 8.10 32.00 12.00
C LEU A 15 8.41 32.27 10.52
N GLN A 16 9.29 31.46 9.93
CA GLN A 16 9.06 30.95 8.56
C GLN A 16 9.24 29.43 8.51
N ALA A 17 8.52 28.73 9.40
CA ALA A 17 8.15 27.35 9.13
C ALA A 17 6.79 27.39 8.41
N CYS A 18 6.80 27.91 7.18
CA CYS A 18 5.65 27.75 6.30
C CYS A 18 5.49 26.24 6.07
N THR A 19 4.44 25.69 6.68
CA THR A 19 3.80 24.43 6.32
C THR A 19 4.03 24.12 4.84
N SER A 20 4.90 23.15 4.54
CA SER A 20 4.82 22.48 3.25
C SER A 20 3.55 21.64 3.32
N MET A 21 2.43 22.19 2.88
CA MET A 21 1.37 21.33 2.39
C MET A 21 2.02 20.62 1.22
N ALA A 22 2.42 19.37 1.42
CA ALA A 22 2.79 18.51 0.31
C ALA A 22 1.58 18.56 -0.63
N GLU A 23 1.78 19.19 -1.78
CA GLU A 23 0.80 19.23 -2.85
C GLU A 23 0.45 17.76 -3.13
N SER A 24 -0.82 17.41 -2.98
CA SER A 24 -1.25 16.02 -3.19
C SER A 24 -1.15 15.75 -4.69
N GLU A 25 0.01 15.24 -5.13
CA GLU A 25 0.14 14.73 -6.49
C GLU A 25 -0.97 13.68 -6.71
N GLU A 26 -1.79 13.90 -7.74
CA GLU A 26 -2.77 12.92 -8.15
C GLU A 26 -2.05 11.59 -8.43
N PRO A 27 -2.52 10.46 -7.87
CA PRO A 27 -1.88 9.17 -8.08
C PRO A 27 -1.76 8.87 -9.58
N LYS A 28 -0.54 8.72 -10.07
CA LYS A 28 -0.27 8.51 -11.51
C LYS A 28 -0.85 7.19 -12.04
N GLN A 29 -1.19 6.24 -11.17
CA GLN A 29 -1.72 4.93 -11.54
C GLN A 29 -2.97 4.59 -10.72
N ARG A 30 -4.02 4.10 -11.39
CA ARG A 30 -5.24 3.67 -10.71
C ARG A 30 -5.04 2.26 -10.14
N PHE A 31 -5.75 1.96 -9.06
CA PHE A 31 -5.74 0.61 -8.48
C PHE A 31 -6.16 -0.47 -9.48
N GLU A 32 -7.10 -0.15 -10.37
CA GLU A 32 -7.55 -1.09 -11.40
C GLU A 32 -6.41 -1.46 -12.36
N ASP A 33 -5.57 -0.50 -12.74
CA ASP A 33 -4.42 -0.76 -13.62
C ASP A 33 -3.43 -1.72 -12.94
N TYR A 34 -3.16 -1.50 -11.66
CA TYR A 34 -2.36 -2.40 -10.83
C TYR A 34 -2.97 -3.81 -10.79
N ARG A 35 -4.28 -3.92 -10.51
CA ARG A 35 -4.96 -5.22 -10.46
C ARG A 35 -4.90 -5.96 -11.80
N GLN A 36 -5.11 -5.28 -12.92
CA GLN A 36 -5.04 -5.90 -14.24
C GLN A 36 -3.62 -6.37 -14.57
N GLN A 37 -2.60 -5.58 -14.23
CA GLN A 37 -1.20 -5.99 -14.38
C GLN A 37 -0.89 -7.24 -13.55
N THR A 38 -1.31 -7.27 -12.28
CA THR A 38 -1.10 -8.42 -11.41
C THR A 38 -1.83 -9.67 -11.90
N LEU A 39 -3.07 -9.53 -12.38
CA LEU A 39 -3.79 -10.65 -12.99
C LEU A 39 -3.06 -11.21 -14.22
N GLY A 40 -2.50 -10.34 -15.07
CA GLY A 40 -1.68 -10.77 -16.20
C GLY A 40 -0.44 -11.56 -15.76
N LEU A 41 0.24 -11.08 -14.72
CA LEU A 41 1.38 -11.77 -14.13
C LEU A 41 0.99 -13.16 -13.59
N ILE A 42 -0.07 -13.26 -12.78
CA ILE A 42 -0.52 -14.53 -12.22
C ILE A 42 -0.91 -15.50 -13.33
N ARG A 43 -1.69 -15.06 -14.33
CA ARG A 43 -2.09 -15.90 -15.48
C ARG A 43 -0.89 -16.51 -16.20
N ASN A 44 0.20 -15.75 -16.32
CA ASN A 44 1.36 -16.18 -17.11
C ASN A 44 2.35 -17.02 -16.30
N GLN A 45 2.41 -16.86 -14.98
CA GLN A 45 3.49 -17.43 -14.16
C GLN A 45 3.04 -18.47 -13.15
N ARG A 46 1.73 -18.55 -12.86
CA ARG A 46 1.17 -19.49 -11.88
C ARG A 46 1.12 -20.91 -12.42
N ASN A 47 1.53 -21.86 -11.58
CA ASN A 47 1.17 -23.26 -11.75
C ASN A 47 -0.21 -23.48 -11.13
N PHE A 48 -1.27 -23.45 -11.93
CA PHE A 48 -2.64 -23.65 -11.45
C PHE A 48 -2.83 -25.06 -10.88
N GLN A 49 -3.57 -25.16 -9.78
CA GLN A 49 -3.71 -26.40 -9.00
C GLN A 49 -5.11 -27.01 -9.10
N THR A 50 -6.09 -26.23 -9.53
CA THR A 50 -7.50 -26.60 -9.60
C THR A 50 -8.02 -26.45 -11.03
N ALA A 51 -9.19 -27.02 -11.34
CA ALA A 51 -9.83 -26.78 -12.64
C ALA A 51 -10.41 -25.36 -12.76
N ASP A 52 -10.68 -24.69 -11.63
CA ASP A 52 -11.21 -23.33 -11.60
C ASP A 52 -10.06 -22.31 -11.51
N HIS A 53 -9.40 -22.10 -12.65
CA HIS A 53 -8.33 -21.12 -12.76
C HIS A 53 -8.81 -19.70 -12.45
N GLN A 54 -10.08 -19.40 -12.68
CA GLN A 54 -10.62 -18.07 -12.42
C GLN A 54 -10.73 -17.82 -10.91
N ALA A 55 -11.17 -18.81 -10.14
CA ALA A 55 -11.15 -18.74 -8.68
C ALA A 55 -9.73 -18.55 -8.15
N GLU A 56 -8.75 -19.31 -8.65
CA GLU A 56 -7.34 -19.12 -8.25
C GLU A 56 -6.81 -17.71 -8.57
N LEU A 57 -7.17 -17.15 -9.73
CA LEU A 57 -6.83 -15.76 -10.06
C LEU A 57 -7.46 -14.78 -9.05
N ASP A 58 -8.74 -14.95 -8.74
CA ASP A 58 -9.47 -14.04 -7.86
C ASP A 58 -9.07 -14.16 -6.38
N TRP A 59 -8.54 -15.32 -5.97
CA TRP A 59 -7.91 -15.51 -4.67
C TRP A 59 -6.57 -14.79 -4.59
N ASN A 60 -5.72 -14.94 -5.60
CA ASN A 60 -4.36 -14.40 -5.53
C ASN A 60 -4.26 -12.91 -5.88
N ALA A 61 -5.18 -12.38 -6.69
CA ALA A 61 -5.11 -11.00 -7.15
C ALA A 61 -5.44 -9.96 -6.05
N PRO A 62 -4.79 -8.79 -6.05
CA PRO A 62 -5.13 -7.69 -5.18
C PRO A 62 -6.57 -7.21 -5.44
N ARG A 63 -7.22 -6.67 -4.40
CA ARG A 63 -8.59 -6.18 -4.47
C ARG A 63 -8.77 -4.86 -3.71
N GLN A 64 -9.75 -4.08 -4.13
CA GLN A 64 -10.21 -2.87 -3.47
C GLN A 64 -11.65 -3.04 -3.01
N TRP A 65 -11.95 -2.54 -1.80
CA TRP A 65 -13.29 -2.38 -1.27
C TRP A 65 -13.53 -0.90 -1.02
N THR A 66 -14.57 -0.36 -1.63
CA THR A 66 -14.97 1.04 -1.49
C THR A 66 -16.11 1.16 -0.49
N PRO A 67 -16.01 2.00 0.55
CA PRO A 67 -17.10 2.20 1.50
C PRO A 67 -18.26 2.96 0.85
N SER A 68 -19.45 2.88 1.44
CA SER A 68 -20.56 3.77 1.07
C SER A 68 -20.28 5.20 1.56
N GLY A 69 -20.52 6.19 0.71
CA GLY A 69 -20.29 7.60 1.04
C GLY A 69 -18.81 8.00 0.99
N THR A 70 -18.45 9.10 1.65
CA THR A 70 -17.08 9.62 1.68
C THR A 70 -16.19 8.72 2.55
N PRO A 71 -15.06 8.18 2.05
CA PRO A 71 -14.14 7.39 2.86
C PRO A 71 -13.60 8.18 4.06
N LYS A 72 -13.57 7.53 5.23
CA LYS A 72 -12.99 8.07 6.48
C LYS A 72 -11.46 8.08 6.47
N GLY A 73 -10.86 7.27 5.61
CA GLY A 73 -9.43 7.06 5.46
C GLY A 73 -9.14 5.88 4.55
N GLY A 74 -7.86 5.63 4.28
CA GLY A 74 -7.37 4.47 3.55
C GLY A 74 -6.79 3.41 4.46
N VAL A 75 -6.97 2.14 4.12
CA VAL A 75 -6.29 1.01 4.76
C VAL A 75 -5.62 0.17 3.66
N LEU A 76 -4.31 -0.03 3.78
CA LEU A 76 -3.54 -0.94 2.95
C LEU A 76 -3.24 -2.21 3.76
N LEU A 77 -3.64 -3.37 3.22
CA LEU A 77 -3.43 -4.67 3.85
C LEU A 77 -2.34 -5.43 3.08
N VAL A 78 -1.27 -5.75 3.79
CA VAL A 78 -0.05 -6.38 3.26
C VAL A 78 0.08 -7.76 3.88
N HIS A 79 0.13 -8.80 3.05
CA HIS A 79 0.11 -10.18 3.52
C HIS A 79 1.51 -10.64 3.97
N GLY A 80 1.56 -11.77 4.67
CA GLY A 80 2.81 -12.39 5.12
C GLY A 80 3.46 -13.31 4.09
N LEU A 81 4.59 -13.91 4.48
CA LEU A 81 5.32 -14.88 3.66
C LEU A 81 4.49 -16.15 3.42
N GLY A 82 4.46 -16.62 2.18
CA GLY A 82 3.75 -17.84 1.79
C GLY A 82 2.25 -17.66 1.59
N ASP A 83 1.77 -16.42 1.65
CA ASP A 83 0.36 -16.07 1.57
C ASP A 83 0.02 -15.33 0.26
N SER A 84 -1.21 -14.83 0.14
CA SER A 84 -1.70 -14.01 -0.97
C SER A 84 -2.61 -12.89 -0.47
N ALA A 85 -3.05 -12.04 -1.41
CA ALA A 85 -4.04 -11.00 -1.13
C ALA A 85 -5.37 -11.54 -0.54
N TRP A 86 -5.67 -12.84 -0.71
CA TRP A 86 -6.90 -13.48 -0.23
C TRP A 86 -7.06 -13.44 1.28
N SER A 87 -5.97 -13.48 2.05
CA SER A 87 -6.03 -13.64 3.51
C SER A 87 -6.68 -12.49 4.26
N PHE A 88 -6.99 -11.41 3.55
CA PHE A 88 -7.73 -10.28 4.09
C PHE A 88 -9.16 -10.16 3.58
N HIS A 89 -9.67 -11.14 2.82
CA HIS A 89 -10.98 -11.03 2.17
C HIS A 89 -12.11 -10.66 3.13
N ASP A 90 -12.11 -11.25 4.32
CA ASP A 90 -13.11 -11.05 5.39
C ASP A 90 -12.91 -9.72 6.15
N VAL A 91 -11.69 -9.44 6.60
CA VAL A 91 -11.38 -8.22 7.36
C VAL A 91 -11.49 -6.97 6.49
N ALA A 92 -11.13 -7.04 5.21
CA ALA A 92 -11.24 -5.92 4.28
C ALA A 92 -12.69 -5.49 4.07
N GLN A 93 -13.61 -6.46 3.97
CA GLN A 93 -15.04 -6.16 3.89
C GLN A 93 -15.55 -5.49 5.17
N THR A 94 -15.11 -5.97 6.34
CA THR A 94 -15.47 -5.39 7.63
C THR A 94 -14.98 -3.94 7.76
N LEU A 95 -13.72 -3.68 7.41
CA LEU A 95 -13.12 -2.35 7.42
C LEU A 95 -13.81 -1.41 6.41
N ALA A 96 -14.15 -1.90 5.22
CA ALA A 96 -14.91 -1.12 4.25
C ALA A 96 -16.31 -0.76 4.76
N ALA A 97 -17.01 -1.70 5.41
CA ALA A 97 -18.29 -1.42 6.06
C ALA A 97 -18.18 -0.38 7.19
N GLN A 98 -17.02 -0.29 7.85
CA GLN A 98 -16.74 0.75 8.84
C GLN A 98 -16.41 2.12 8.24
N GLY A 99 -16.30 2.23 6.91
CA GLY A 99 -16.12 3.49 6.19
C GLY A 99 -14.73 3.72 5.61
N TYR A 100 -13.85 2.72 5.56
CA TYR A 100 -12.50 2.85 5.01
C TYR A 100 -12.43 2.42 3.54
N LEU A 101 -11.64 3.12 2.73
CA LEU A 101 -11.20 2.61 1.43
C LEU A 101 -10.10 1.56 1.68
N VAL A 102 -10.38 0.30 1.39
CA VAL A 102 -9.46 -0.79 1.71
C VAL A 102 -8.86 -1.36 0.43
N ARG A 103 -7.55 -1.59 0.42
CA ARG A 103 -6.83 -2.26 -0.67
C ARG A 103 -5.94 -3.35 -0.11
N THR A 104 -5.82 -4.45 -0.86
CA THR A 104 -4.77 -5.44 -0.66
C THR A 104 -3.69 -5.27 -1.74
N VAL A 105 -2.48 -5.72 -1.42
CA VAL A 105 -1.37 -5.84 -2.37
C VAL A 105 -0.99 -7.29 -2.54
N LEU A 106 -0.39 -7.62 -3.68
CA LEU A 106 0.35 -8.87 -3.87
C LEU A 106 1.84 -8.53 -3.96
N LEU A 107 2.63 -9.08 -3.04
CA LEU A 107 4.07 -8.88 -3.00
C LEU A 107 4.76 -9.72 -4.10
N PRO A 108 5.81 -9.20 -4.76
CA PRO A 108 6.67 -9.98 -5.67
C PRO A 108 7.04 -11.35 -5.11
N GLY A 109 7.00 -12.37 -5.98
CA GLY A 109 7.26 -13.78 -5.63
C GLY A 109 6.05 -14.54 -5.05
N HIS A 110 4.92 -13.87 -4.81
CA HIS A 110 3.71 -14.50 -4.29
C HIS A 110 2.62 -14.63 -5.36
N GLY A 111 1.64 -15.50 -5.11
CA GLY A 111 0.47 -15.70 -5.95
C GLY A 111 0.70 -16.47 -7.26
N THR A 112 1.96 -16.76 -7.60
CA THR A 112 2.35 -17.51 -8.80
C THR A 112 2.75 -18.95 -8.47
N LYS A 113 4.04 -19.22 -8.26
CA LYS A 113 4.60 -20.53 -7.91
C LYS A 113 5.75 -20.32 -6.91
N PRO A 114 6.01 -21.28 -5.99
CA PRO A 114 6.99 -21.10 -4.92
C PRO A 114 8.39 -20.71 -5.41
N GLU A 115 8.80 -21.22 -6.57
CA GLU A 115 10.12 -20.93 -7.15
C GLU A 115 10.34 -19.44 -7.44
N ASP A 116 9.28 -18.68 -7.71
CA ASP A 116 9.39 -17.24 -8.01
C ASP A 116 9.85 -16.41 -6.78
N MET A 117 9.84 -17.00 -5.58
CA MET A 117 10.37 -16.37 -4.36
C MET A 117 11.90 -16.33 -4.31
N LEU A 118 12.58 -17.25 -5.02
CA LEU A 118 14.03 -17.47 -4.87
C LEU A 118 14.86 -16.24 -5.26
N ASP A 119 14.37 -15.44 -6.20
CA ASP A 119 15.07 -14.25 -6.72
C ASP A 119 14.57 -12.93 -6.11
N VAL A 120 13.64 -12.99 -5.16
CA VAL A 120 13.01 -11.82 -4.56
C VAL A 120 13.82 -11.27 -3.40
N ARG A 121 13.95 -9.94 -3.37
CA ARG A 121 14.64 -9.18 -2.33
C ARG A 121 13.69 -8.24 -1.59
N LEU A 122 14.04 -7.89 -0.36
CA LEU A 122 13.26 -6.99 0.50
C LEU A 122 12.93 -5.65 -0.18
N GLU A 123 13.86 -5.09 -0.94
CA GLU A 123 13.68 -3.79 -1.59
C GLU A 123 12.54 -3.84 -2.60
N GLN A 124 12.31 -5.00 -3.25
CA GLN A 124 11.20 -5.16 -4.19
C GLN A 124 9.84 -5.12 -3.47
N TRP A 125 9.76 -5.61 -2.23
CA TRP A 125 8.54 -5.48 -1.42
C TRP A 125 8.33 -4.05 -0.95
N GLN A 126 9.41 -3.35 -0.59
CA GLN A 126 9.36 -1.93 -0.20
C GLN A 126 8.95 -0.99 -1.33
N GLN A 127 9.11 -1.37 -2.60
CA GLN A 127 8.61 -0.57 -3.73
C GLN A 127 7.09 -0.69 -3.92
N VAL A 128 6.44 -1.67 -3.29
CA VAL A 128 4.98 -1.88 -3.40
C VAL A 128 4.21 -1.11 -2.33
N VAL A 129 4.82 -0.88 -1.15
CA VAL A 129 4.21 -0.28 0.05
C VAL A 129 4.73 1.12 0.32
#